data_AF-A0A922CU21-F1
#
_entry.id   AF-A0A922CU21-F1
#
_cell.length_a   1.000
_cell.length_b   1.000
_cell.length_c   1.000
_cell.angle_alpha   90.00
_cell.angle_beta   90.00
_cell.angle_gamma   90.00
#
_symmetry.space_group_name_H-M   'P 1'
#
loop_
_entity.id
_entity.type
_entity.pdbx_description
1 polymer ?
#
loop_
_entity_poly.entity_id
_entity_poly.type
_entity_poly.pdbx_seq_one_letter_code
_entity_poly.pdbx_strand_id
1 'polypeptide(L)'
;MGIFSTSSPFDQDVERATSENNTSEEWGLIMEICDHAGVSAQSSKECLRAILRRLAHPDPHVQVHAATLLDACVANCGRVFHLEVASRDFETEFRRLLARAQPPVAARLRALLRKWAEGEFRDDPQLDLIPSLHARLRAETPAADATPIAPTAGAASAATAAAAQRERDELARAIALSLRELGTG
;
A
#
# COMPACT_ATOMS: atom_id res chain seq x y z
N MET A 1 3.27 7.72 -42.32
CA MET A 1 3.45 6.30 -41.91
C MET A 1 3.32 6.25 -40.40
N GLY A 2 2.12 5.95 -39.91
CA GLY A 2 1.85 5.84 -38.48
C GLY A 2 2.39 4.51 -37.97
N ILE A 3 3.32 4.57 -37.03
CA ILE A 3 3.69 3.46 -36.15
C ILE A 3 2.49 3.19 -35.24
N PHE A 4 1.48 2.47 -35.75
CA PHE A 4 0.37 2.00 -34.93
C PHE A 4 0.96 1.19 -33.79
N SER A 5 0.85 1.74 -32.59
CA SER A 5 1.09 1.06 -31.33
C SER A 5 0.32 -0.24 -31.39
N THR A 6 1.02 -1.36 -31.54
CA THR A 6 0.44 -2.69 -31.38
C THR A 6 0.02 -2.77 -29.91
N SER A 7 -1.23 -2.42 -29.61
CA SER A 7 -1.78 -2.60 -28.27
C SER A 7 -1.59 -4.07 -27.91
N SER A 8 -0.85 -4.32 -26.82
CA SER A 8 -0.68 -5.68 -26.33
C SER A 8 -2.06 -6.23 -25.97
N PRO A 9 -2.33 -7.54 -26.13
CA PRO A 9 -3.59 -8.12 -25.67
C PRO A 9 -3.89 -7.79 -24.20
N PHE A 10 -2.85 -7.60 -23.38
CA PHE A 10 -2.99 -7.18 -21.99
C PHE A 10 -3.53 -5.75 -21.82
N ASP A 11 -3.34 -4.84 -22.77
CA ASP A 11 -3.74 -3.44 -22.60
C ASP A 11 -5.24 -3.29 -22.36
N GLN A 12 -6.06 -4.00 -23.14
CA GLN A 12 -7.51 -3.94 -23.02
C GLN A 12 -8.02 -4.57 -21.72
N ASP A 13 -7.51 -5.75 -21.38
CA ASP A 13 -7.94 -6.45 -20.17
C ASP A 13 -7.47 -5.74 -18.90
N VAL A 14 -6.23 -5.24 -18.88
CA VAL A 14 -5.69 -4.47 -17.75
C VAL A 14 -6.43 -3.13 -17.59
N GLU A 15 -6.77 -2.44 -18.68
CA GLU A 15 -7.57 -1.22 -18.62
C GLU A 15 -8.97 -1.50 -18.06
N ARG A 16 -9.63 -2.57 -18.53
CA ARG A 16 -10.95 -2.99 -18.03
C ARG A 16 -10.91 -3.40 -16.56
N ALA A 17 -9.90 -4.16 -16.14
CA ALA A 17 -9.71 -4.58 -14.75
C ALA A 17 -9.43 -3.40 -13.80
N THR A 18 -8.88 -2.31 -14.33
CA THR A 18 -8.45 -1.14 -13.55
C THR A 18 -9.19 0.14 -13.95
N SER A 19 -10.41 -0.01 -14.49
CA SER A 19 -11.24 1.11 -14.91
C SER A 19 -11.68 1.94 -13.70
N GLU A 20 -11.68 3.26 -13.85
CA GLU A 20 -12.20 4.19 -12.84
C GLU A 20 -13.69 3.95 -12.52
N ASN A 21 -14.42 3.28 -13.43
CA ASN A 21 -15.83 2.98 -13.26
C ASN A 21 -16.09 1.72 -12.42
N ASN A 22 -15.06 0.93 -12.11
CA ASN A 22 -15.21 -0.29 -11.33
C ASN A 22 -15.47 0.07 -9.87
N THR A 23 -16.62 -0.36 -9.33
CA THR A 23 -16.98 -0.16 -7.92
C THR A 23 -16.30 -1.15 -6.98
N SER A 24 -15.85 -2.29 -7.51
CA SER A 24 -15.15 -3.37 -6.80
C SER A 24 -14.13 -4.05 -7.72
N GLU A 25 -13.29 -4.90 -7.16
CA GLU A 25 -12.34 -5.70 -7.93
C GLU A 25 -13.04 -6.80 -8.75
N GLU A 26 -12.82 -6.79 -10.06
CA GLU A 26 -13.32 -7.82 -10.99
C GLU A 26 -12.42 -9.07 -10.94
N TRP A 27 -12.48 -9.83 -9.85
CA TRP A 27 -11.57 -10.96 -9.61
C TRP A 27 -11.58 -12.02 -10.72
N GLY A 28 -12.70 -12.23 -11.41
CA GLY A 28 -12.75 -13.12 -12.57
C GLY A 28 -11.80 -12.68 -13.68
N LEU A 29 -11.81 -11.39 -14.02
CA LEU A 29 -10.90 -10.81 -15.02
C LEU A 29 -9.46 -10.75 -14.52
N ILE A 30 -9.24 -10.44 -13.24
CA ILE A 30 -7.90 -10.44 -12.63
C ILE A 30 -7.24 -11.82 -12.76
N MET A 31 -8.00 -12.90 -12.49
CA MET A 31 -7.47 -14.26 -12.61
C MET A 31 -7.22 -14.65 -14.07
N GLU A 32 -8.10 -14.26 -15.01
CA GLU A 32 -7.88 -14.46 -16.44
C GLU A 32 -6.58 -13.78 -16.92
N ILE A 33 -6.32 -12.55 -16.46
CA ILE A 33 -5.06 -11.85 -16.74
C ILE A 33 -3.87 -12.61 -16.15
N CYS A 34 -3.98 -13.13 -14.93
CA CYS A 34 -2.90 -13.91 -14.30
C CYS A 34 -2.58 -15.19 -15.09
N ASP A 35 -3.61 -15.91 -15.54
CA ASP A 35 -3.45 -17.12 -16.34
C ASP A 35 -2.67 -16.81 -17.62
N HIS A 36 -2.99 -15.71 -18.30
CA HIS A 36 -2.29 -15.28 -19.51
C HIS A 36 -0.87 -14.76 -19.25
N ALA A 37 -0.68 -14.00 -18.16
CA ALA A 37 0.61 -13.41 -17.81
C ALA A 37 1.66 -14.47 -17.43
N GLY A 38 1.22 -15.57 -16.80
CA GLY A 38 2.09 -16.68 -16.40
C GLY A 38 2.55 -17.62 -17.53
N VAL A 39 2.01 -17.50 -18.74
CA VAL A 39 2.31 -18.43 -19.85
C VAL A 39 3.76 -18.36 -20.32
N SER A 40 4.33 -17.16 -20.38
CA SER A 40 5.69 -16.96 -20.91
C SER A 40 6.33 -15.70 -20.33
N ALA A 41 7.67 -15.61 -20.39
CA ALA A 41 8.39 -14.40 -20.00
C ALA A 41 7.96 -13.16 -20.82
N GLN A 42 7.66 -13.34 -22.11
CA GLN A 42 7.17 -12.26 -22.96
C GLN A 42 5.79 -11.78 -22.48
N SER A 43 4.88 -12.71 -22.15
CA SER A 43 3.55 -12.39 -21.61
C SER A 43 3.66 -11.67 -20.27
N SER A 44 4.51 -12.16 -19.36
CA SER A 44 4.77 -11.53 -18.06
C SER A 44 5.26 -10.10 -18.22
N LYS A 45 6.22 -9.89 -19.13
CA LYS A 45 6.79 -8.57 -19.43
C LYS A 45 5.77 -7.59 -20.02
N GLU A 46 4.93 -8.05 -20.93
CA GLU A 46 3.87 -7.24 -21.53
C GLU A 46 2.79 -6.86 -20.51
N CYS A 47 2.34 -7.85 -19.71
CA CYS A 47 1.40 -7.64 -18.61
C CYS A 47 1.94 -6.63 -17.59
N LEU A 48 3.18 -6.82 -17.13
CA LEU A 48 3.82 -5.92 -16.16
C LEU A 48 3.92 -4.49 -16.71
N ARG A 49 4.25 -4.32 -17.99
CA ARG A 49 4.26 -2.99 -18.64
C ARG A 49 2.89 -2.34 -18.67
N ALA A 50 1.82 -3.08 -18.97
CA ALA A 50 0.46 -2.57 -18.95
C ALA A 50 0.05 -2.15 -17.53
N ILE A 51 0.36 -2.96 -16.53
CA ILE A 51 0.09 -2.65 -15.11
C ILE A 51 0.84 -1.40 -14.66
N LEU A 52 2.14 -1.27 -14.99
CA LEU A 52 2.95 -0.09 -14.63
C LEU A 52 2.41 1.20 -15.27
N ARG A 53 1.86 1.12 -16.50
CA ARG A 53 1.16 2.26 -17.12
C ARG A 53 -0.07 2.68 -16.31
N ARG A 54 -0.88 1.72 -15.84
CA ARG A 54 -2.07 2.02 -15.01
C ARG A 54 -1.68 2.53 -13.63
N LEU A 55 -0.59 2.04 -13.03
CA LEU A 55 -0.05 2.59 -11.78
C LEU A 55 0.43 4.05 -11.91
N ALA A 56 0.80 4.49 -13.11
CA ALA A 56 1.19 5.86 -13.39
C ALA A 56 0.00 6.79 -13.72
N HIS A 57 -1.23 6.28 -13.75
CA HIS A 57 -2.44 7.04 -14.05
C HIS A 57 -2.70 8.11 -12.98
N PRO A 58 -3.24 9.31 -13.31
CA PRO A 58 -3.48 10.36 -12.31
C PRO A 58 -4.57 10.02 -11.28
N ASP A 59 -5.54 9.18 -11.64
CA ASP A 59 -6.63 8.77 -10.75
C ASP A 59 -6.15 7.74 -9.70
N PRO A 60 -6.20 8.05 -8.39
CA PRO A 60 -5.84 7.12 -7.33
C PRO A 60 -6.65 5.82 -7.33
N HIS A 61 -7.91 5.85 -7.79
CA HIS A 61 -8.77 4.66 -7.85
C HIS A 61 -8.23 3.63 -8.86
N VAL A 62 -7.84 4.10 -10.04
CA VAL A 62 -7.14 3.30 -11.06
C VAL A 62 -5.83 2.74 -10.50
N GLN A 63 -5.05 3.55 -9.78
CA GLN A 63 -3.79 3.10 -9.18
C GLN A 63 -4.02 1.99 -8.14
N VAL A 64 -5.08 2.08 -7.33
CA VAL A 64 -5.43 1.07 -6.33
C VAL A 64 -5.79 -0.26 -6.98
N HIS A 65 -6.64 -0.25 -8.01
CA HIS A 65 -6.98 -1.46 -8.77
C HIS A 65 -5.76 -2.06 -9.46
N ALA A 66 -4.90 -1.22 -10.07
CA ALA A 66 -3.66 -1.67 -10.69
C ALA A 66 -2.68 -2.28 -9.67
N ALA A 67 -2.61 -1.74 -8.45
CA ALA A 67 -1.81 -2.31 -7.37
C ALA A 67 -2.36 -3.67 -6.91
N THR A 68 -3.70 -3.84 -6.86
CA THR A 68 -4.31 -5.15 -6.58
C THR A 68 -4.00 -6.17 -7.67
N LEU A 69 -4.14 -5.77 -8.94
CA LEU A 69 -3.80 -6.64 -10.08
C LEU A 69 -2.32 -7.04 -10.06
N LEU A 70 -1.41 -6.12 -9.75
CA LEU A 70 0.01 -6.44 -9.61
C LEU A 70 0.27 -7.48 -8.52
N ASP A 71 -0.35 -7.32 -7.34
CA ASP A 71 -0.22 -8.29 -6.24
C ASP A 71 -0.79 -9.66 -6.61
N ALA A 72 -1.92 -9.69 -7.33
CA ALA A 72 -2.49 -10.92 -7.85
C ALA A 72 -1.55 -11.60 -8.85
N CYS A 73 -0.95 -10.86 -9.78
CA CYS A 73 0.02 -11.43 -10.73
C CYS A 73 1.25 -12.00 -10.01
N VAL A 74 1.78 -11.29 -9.01
CA VAL A 74 2.89 -11.80 -8.18
C VAL A 74 2.51 -13.09 -7.47
N ALA A 75 1.29 -13.20 -6.93
CA ALA A 75 0.85 -14.39 -6.22
C ALA A 75 0.58 -15.59 -7.14
N ASN A 76 0.15 -15.38 -8.39
CA ASN A 76 -0.42 -16.43 -9.23
C ASN A 76 0.41 -16.78 -10.48
N CYS A 77 1.24 -15.88 -11.01
CA CYS A 77 1.95 -16.09 -12.28
C CYS A 77 3.28 -16.86 -12.13
N GLY A 78 3.69 -17.13 -10.89
CA GLY A 78 4.89 -17.88 -10.57
C GLY A 78 6.20 -17.19 -10.98
N ARG A 79 7.26 -18.00 -11.09
CA ARG A 79 8.64 -17.52 -11.18
C ARG A 79 8.94 -16.67 -12.42
N VAL A 80 8.29 -16.94 -13.55
CA VAL A 80 8.50 -16.16 -14.78
C VAL A 80 8.11 -14.69 -14.59
N PHE A 81 7.03 -14.43 -13.86
CA PHE A 81 6.61 -13.08 -13.51
C PHE A 81 7.49 -12.46 -12.43
N HIS A 82 7.90 -13.26 -11.44
CA HIS A 82 8.82 -12.80 -10.38
C HIS A 82 10.13 -12.27 -10.94
N LEU A 83 10.69 -12.90 -11.97
CA LEU A 83 11.92 -12.43 -12.62
C LEU A 83 11.75 -11.06 -13.29
N GLU A 84 10.60 -10.80 -13.91
CA GLU A 84 10.30 -9.49 -14.51
C GLU A 84 10.11 -8.41 -13.43
N VAL A 85 9.49 -8.76 -12.29
CA VAL A 85 9.35 -7.87 -11.13
C VAL A 85 10.71 -7.63 -10.45
N ALA A 86 11.55 -8.65 -10.32
CA ALA A 86 12.91 -8.55 -9.80
C ALA A 86 13.92 -8.01 -10.83
N SER A 87 13.53 -6.96 -11.56
CA SER A 87 14.36 -6.30 -12.58
C SER A 87 14.71 -4.86 -12.21
N ARG A 88 15.84 -4.36 -12.73
CA ARG A 88 16.28 -2.97 -12.54
C ARG A 88 15.31 -1.96 -13.15
N ASP A 89 14.67 -2.35 -14.25
CA ASP A 89 13.65 -1.54 -14.92
C ASP A 89 12.44 -1.37 -13.99
N PHE A 90 11.98 -2.46 -13.37
CA PHE A 90 10.92 -2.40 -12.37
C PHE A 90 11.31 -1.55 -11.16
N GLU A 91 12.51 -1.74 -10.58
CA GLU A 91 12.98 -0.92 -9.45
C GLU A 91 12.91 0.59 -9.77
N THR A 92 13.41 0.96 -10.95
CA THR A 92 13.47 2.36 -11.38
C THR A 92 12.07 2.97 -11.52
N GLU A 93 11.17 2.27 -12.21
CA GLU A 93 9.79 2.71 -12.39
C GLU A 93 9.02 2.71 -11.06
N PHE A 94 9.20 1.70 -10.20
CA PHE A 94 8.54 1.62 -8.90
C PHE A 94 8.93 2.80 -7.99
N ARG A 95 10.21 3.17 -7.95
CA ARG A 95 10.66 4.39 -7.23
C ARG A 95 10.02 5.65 -7.80
N ARG A 96 9.92 5.76 -9.13
CA ARG A 96 9.26 6.90 -9.80
C ARG A 96 7.78 6.99 -9.45
N LEU A 97 7.09 5.85 -9.38
CA LEU A 97 5.70 5.75 -8.97
C LEU A 97 5.53 6.20 -7.51
N LEU A 98 6.35 5.71 -6.59
CA LEU A 98 6.30 6.11 -5.17
C LEU A 98 6.51 7.62 -4.96
N ALA A 99 7.39 8.25 -5.76
CA ALA A 99 7.65 9.69 -5.66
C ALA A 99 6.47 10.56 -6.15
N ARG A 100 5.61 10.03 -7.03
CA ARG A 100 4.49 10.77 -7.62
C ARG A 100 3.12 10.39 -7.02
N ALA A 101 3.02 9.21 -6.43
CA ALA A 101 1.78 8.69 -5.87
C ALA A 101 1.29 9.51 -4.68
N GLN A 102 -0.03 9.63 -4.56
CA GLN A 102 -0.67 10.21 -3.38
C GLN A 102 -0.32 9.38 -2.12
N PRO A 103 -0.26 9.98 -0.91
CA PRO A 103 0.19 9.28 0.30
C PRO A 103 -0.49 7.93 0.57
N PRO A 104 -1.83 7.77 0.41
CA PRO A 104 -2.49 6.48 0.62
C PRO A 104 -2.04 5.40 -0.37
N VAL A 105 -1.86 5.77 -1.65
CA VAL A 105 -1.41 4.82 -2.68
C VAL A 105 0.06 4.46 -2.48
N ALA A 106 0.91 5.45 -2.17
CA ALA A 106 2.31 5.21 -1.84
C ALA A 106 2.46 4.27 -0.63
N ALA A 107 1.62 4.42 0.39
CA ALA A 107 1.58 3.52 1.54
C ALA A 107 1.17 2.09 1.13
N ARG A 108 0.16 1.93 0.26
CA ARG A 108 -0.26 0.63 -0.28
C ARG A 108 0.86 -0.04 -1.06
N LEU A 109 1.51 0.67 -1.98
CA LEU A 109 2.63 0.16 -2.77
C LEU A 109 3.81 -0.28 -1.89
N ARG A 110 4.18 0.51 -0.87
CA ARG A 110 5.22 0.11 0.09
C ARG A 110 4.81 -1.13 0.89
N ALA A 111 3.53 -1.26 1.26
CA ALA A 111 3.03 -2.43 1.97
C ALA A 111 3.11 -3.70 1.10
N LEU A 112 2.78 -3.60 -0.19
CA LEU A 112 2.96 -4.69 -1.16
C LEU A 112 4.43 -5.07 -1.30
N LEU A 113 5.32 -4.08 -1.49
CA LEU A 113 6.75 -4.35 -1.61
C LEU A 113 7.31 -5.05 -0.35
N ARG A 114 6.87 -4.64 0.85
CA ARG A 114 7.23 -5.31 2.10
C ARG A 114 6.73 -6.75 2.13
N LYS A 115 5.45 -6.99 1.79
CA LYS A 115 4.86 -8.32 1.71
C LYS A 115 5.72 -9.24 0.83
N TRP A 116 6.04 -8.78 -0.37
CA TRP A 116 6.85 -9.53 -1.33
C TRP A 116 8.28 -9.78 -0.86
N ALA A 117 8.92 -8.78 -0.25
CA ALA A 117 10.27 -8.89 0.29
C ALA A 117 10.36 -9.91 1.45
N GLU A 118 9.32 -10.01 2.28
CA GLU A 118 9.28 -10.86 3.47
C GLU A 118 8.64 -12.24 3.21
N GLY A 119 8.01 -12.40 2.04
CA GLY A 119 7.33 -13.60 1.59
C GLY A 119 7.93 -14.14 0.30
N GLU A 120 7.31 -13.79 -0.83
CA GLU A 120 7.44 -14.43 -2.13
C GLU A 120 8.86 -14.38 -2.73
N PHE A 121 9.65 -13.35 -2.41
CA PHE A 121 10.98 -13.11 -3.01
C PHE A 121 12.14 -13.44 -2.06
N ARG A 122 11.88 -13.80 -0.81
CA ARG A 122 12.93 -13.91 0.22
C ARG A 122 13.84 -15.14 0.07
N ASP A 123 13.30 -16.22 -0.50
CA ASP A 123 13.93 -17.54 -0.48
C ASP A 123 14.75 -17.82 -1.76
N ASP A 124 14.63 -17.00 -2.82
CA ASP A 124 15.39 -17.14 -4.08
C ASP A 124 16.44 -16.02 -4.20
N PRO A 125 17.75 -16.34 -4.17
CA PRO A 125 18.82 -15.35 -4.36
C PRO A 125 18.77 -14.59 -5.69
N GLN A 126 18.15 -15.17 -6.74
CA GLN A 126 17.99 -14.48 -8.02
C GLN A 126 16.92 -13.37 -7.96
N LEU A 127 16.12 -13.34 -6.90
CA LEU A 127 15.02 -12.40 -6.68
C LEU A 127 15.34 -11.34 -5.61
N ASP A 128 16.59 -11.31 -5.11
CA ASP A 128 17.06 -10.44 -4.02
C ASP A 128 16.91 -8.93 -4.28
N LEU A 129 16.67 -8.53 -5.53
CA LEU A 129 16.44 -7.14 -5.88
C LEU A 129 15.23 -6.54 -5.15
N ILE A 130 14.16 -7.31 -4.95
CA ILE A 130 12.94 -6.85 -4.26
C ILE A 130 13.18 -6.67 -2.76
N PRO A 131 13.72 -7.66 -2.01
CA PRO A 131 14.17 -7.46 -0.63
C PRO A 131 15.15 -6.29 -0.46
N SER A 132 16.14 -6.18 -1.34
CA SER A 132 17.11 -5.08 -1.34
C SER A 132 16.44 -3.71 -1.56
N LEU A 133 15.49 -3.60 -2.49
CA LEU A 133 14.72 -2.38 -2.73
C LEU A 133 13.90 -1.97 -1.51
N HIS A 134 13.21 -2.92 -0.88
CA HIS A 134 12.44 -2.69 0.35
C HIS A 134 13.35 -2.15 1.47
N ALA A 135 14.50 -2.77 1.71
CA ALA A 135 15.45 -2.34 2.73
C ALA A 135 15.95 -0.90 2.48
N ARG A 136 16.25 -0.55 1.23
CA ARG A 136 16.71 0.80 0.84
C ARG A 136 15.63 1.85 1.05
N LEU A 137 14.40 1.60 0.60
CA LEU A 137 13.28 2.52 0.80
C LEU A 137 12.94 2.70 2.28
N ARG A 138 13.06 1.63 3.08
CA ARG A 138 12.89 1.70 4.54
C ARG A 138 13.98 2.56 5.20
N ALA A 139 15.21 2.53 4.71
CA ALA A 139 16.31 3.36 5.19
C ALA A 139 16.22 4.83 4.73
N GLU A 140 15.55 5.11 3.61
CA GLU A 140 15.28 6.47 3.12
C GLU A 140 14.09 7.14 3.83
N THR A 141 13.07 6.37 4.21
CA THR A 141 11.85 6.83 4.92
C THR A 141 12.05 7.41 6.35
N PRO A 142 13.11 7.13 7.15
CA PRO A 142 13.25 7.67 8.51
C PRO A 142 13.44 9.20 8.54
N ALA A 143 13.82 9.83 7.43
CA ALA A 143 14.09 11.26 7.38
C ALA A 143 12.81 12.12 7.21
N ALA A 144 11.68 11.55 6.78
CA ALA A 144 10.44 12.30 6.61
C ALA A 144 9.62 12.42 7.90
N ASP A 145 9.75 11.45 8.82
CA ASP A 145 9.15 11.48 10.16
C ASP A 145 10.08 12.05 11.24
N ALA A 146 11.38 12.23 10.93
CA ALA A 146 12.33 12.90 11.80
C ALA A 146 12.35 14.42 11.54
N THR A 147 11.19 15.08 11.62
CA THR A 147 11.23 16.46 12.10
C THR A 147 11.37 16.35 13.62
N PRO A 148 12.47 16.80 14.24
CA PRO A 148 12.47 16.95 15.69
C PRO A 148 11.48 18.06 15.99
N ILE A 149 10.24 17.67 16.31
CA ILE A 149 9.29 18.57 16.95
C ILE A 149 9.94 18.88 18.30
N ALA A 150 10.62 20.02 18.38
CA ALA A 150 10.93 20.63 19.66
C ALA A 150 9.62 20.65 20.48
N PRO A 151 9.61 20.22 21.74
CA PRO A 151 8.39 20.18 22.52
C PRO A 151 8.04 21.61 22.95
N THR A 152 7.30 22.34 22.12
CA THR A 152 6.61 23.57 22.53
C THR A 152 5.10 23.30 22.58
N ALA A 153 4.69 22.39 23.46
CA ALA A 153 3.28 22.17 23.78
C ALA A 153 3.11 21.68 25.23
N GLY A 154 3.80 22.32 26.17
CA GLY A 154 3.70 22.03 27.60
C GLY A 154 2.53 22.70 28.34
N ALA A 155 1.71 23.54 27.69
CA ALA A 155 0.73 24.37 28.39
C ALA A 155 -0.74 23.90 28.28
N ALA A 156 -1.10 23.13 27.25
CA ALA A 156 -2.51 22.81 26.99
C ALA A 156 -3.02 21.50 27.63
N SER A 157 -2.13 20.58 28.02
CA SER A 157 -2.52 19.26 28.57
C SER A 157 -2.82 19.28 30.08
N ALA A 158 -2.26 20.21 30.84
CA ALA A 158 -2.43 20.25 32.30
C ALA A 158 -3.84 20.73 32.73
N ALA A 159 -4.45 21.64 31.98
CA ALA A 159 -5.76 22.20 32.31
C ALA A 159 -6.89 21.16 32.17
N THR A 160 -6.84 20.32 31.12
CA THR A 160 -7.85 19.29 30.85
C THR A 160 -7.73 18.09 31.80
N ALA A 161 -6.50 17.71 32.16
CA ALA A 161 -6.25 16.66 33.14
C ALA A 161 -6.69 17.07 34.55
N ALA A 162 -6.47 18.34 34.94
CA ALA A 162 -6.91 18.87 36.23
C ALA A 162 -8.44 18.97 36.34
N ALA A 163 -9.13 19.33 35.26
CA ALA A 163 -10.60 19.35 35.22
C ALA A 163 -11.19 17.93 35.35
N ALA A 164 -10.66 16.97 34.58
CA ALA A 164 -11.11 15.58 34.63
C ALA A 164 -10.88 14.92 36.01
N GLN A 165 -9.81 15.29 36.71
CA GLN A 165 -9.54 14.76 38.05
C GLN A 165 -10.50 15.36 39.10
N ARG A 166 -10.83 16.64 38.99
CA ARG A 166 -11.80 17.30 39.90
C ARG A 166 -13.19 16.70 39.77
N GLU A 167 -13.66 16.47 38.55
CA GLU A 167 -14.97 15.84 38.32
C GLU A 167 -15.02 14.42 38.90
N ARG A 168 -13.93 13.65 38.77
CA ARG A 168 -13.83 12.30 39.36
C ARG A 168 -13.89 12.33 40.89
N ASP A 169 -13.21 13.29 41.51
CA ASP A 169 -13.18 13.43 42.97
C ASP A 169 -14.53 13.91 43.52
N GLU A 170 -15.23 14.80 42.82
CA GLU A 170 -16.57 15.25 43.18
C GLU A 170 -17.60 14.12 43.08
N LEU A 171 -17.54 13.32 42.00
CA LEU A 171 -18.39 12.14 41.84
C LEU A 171 -18.13 11.11 42.94
N ALA A 172 -16.87 10.86 43.31
CA ALA A 172 -16.53 9.91 44.38
C ALA A 172 -17.08 10.35 45.75
N ARG A 173 -17.05 11.65 46.06
CA ARG A 173 -17.61 12.20 47.30
C ARG A 173 -19.13 12.12 47.31
N ALA A 174 -19.79 12.42 46.20
CA ALA A 174 -21.24 12.31 46.08
C ALA A 174 -21.70 10.86 46.33
N ILE A 175 -21.01 9.87 45.77
CA ILE A 175 -21.32 8.44 46.00
C ILE A 175 -21.13 8.06 47.48
N ALA A 176 -20.06 8.52 48.12
CA ALA A 176 -19.79 8.23 49.53
C ALA A 176 -20.83 8.88 50.48
N LEU A 177 -21.33 10.07 50.14
CA LEU A 177 -22.39 10.74 50.88
C LEU A 177 -23.73 9.99 50.74
N SER A 178 -24.09 9.57 49.52
CA SER A 178 -25.31 8.77 49.29
C SER A 178 -25.29 7.42 50.02
N LEU A 179 -24.13 6.76 50.09
CA LEU A 179 -23.96 5.51 50.84
C LEU A 179 -24.06 5.69 52.35
N ARG A 180 -23.73 6.88 52.87
CA ARG A 180 -23.81 7.20 54.30
C ARG A 180 -25.23 7.59 54.71
N GLU A 181 -26.02 8.16 53.81
CA GLU A 181 -27.45 8.46 54.02
C GLU A 181 -28.34 7.19 53.96
N LEU A 182 -27.92 6.15 53.21
CA LEU A 182 -28.57 4.83 53.18
C LEU A 182 -28.26 3.94 54.40
N GLY A 183 -27.33 4.34 55.27
CA GLY A 183 -26.92 3.59 56.46
C GLY A 183 -27.60 4.03 57.76
N THR A 184 -28.51 5.00 57.70
CA THR A 184 -29.35 5.43 58.85
C THR A 184 -30.82 5.36 58.46
N GLY A 185 -31.35 4.14 58.46
CA GLY A 185 -32.76 3.81 58.24
C GLY A 185 -33.00 2.34 58.52
#